data_AF-A0A2X3IYT4-F1
#
_entry.id   AF-A0A2X3IYT4-F1
#
_cell.length_a   1.000
_cell.length_b   1.000
_cell.length_c   1.000
_cell.angle_alpha   90.00
_cell.angle_beta   90.00
_cell.angle_gamma   90.00
#
_symmetry.space_group_name_H-M   'P 1'
#
loop_
_entity.id
_entity.type
_entity.pdbx_description
1 polymer ?
#
loop_
_entity_poly.entity_id
_entity_poly.type
_entity_poly.pdbx_seq_one_letter_code
_entity_poly.pdbx_strand_id
1 'polypeptide(L)'
;MDAVIGGYRNIEAQELKLQGKTPVVMNVEDYGVPAYDELVIVAHRDAIHEAKIRKFLTALQAGVGYLRAHPQKSWEAFAAAHPELRTELNHQAWLQTVPLFATDPAALDKARYETYEQFLYNNKLVKKVTPLTNYAVELH
;
A
#
# COMPACT_ATOMS: atom_id res chain seq x y z
N MET A 1 -6.98 14.17 -22.87
CA MET A 1 -7.49 13.50 -21.66
C MET A 1 -7.74 14.59 -20.63
N ASP A 2 -8.95 14.69 -20.10
CA ASP A 2 -9.33 15.75 -19.14
C ASP A 2 -9.13 15.31 -17.68
N ALA A 3 -9.08 13.99 -17.42
CA ALA A 3 -8.77 13.39 -16.13
C ALA A 3 -8.09 12.02 -16.33
N VAL A 4 -7.44 11.52 -15.28
CA VAL A 4 -6.83 10.18 -15.23
C VAL A 4 -7.26 9.45 -13.97
N ILE A 5 -7.31 8.12 -14.03
CA ILE A 5 -7.51 7.22 -12.89
C ILE A 5 -6.29 6.31 -12.77
N GLY A 6 -5.86 6.03 -11.54
CA GLY A 6 -4.64 5.25 -11.24
C GLY A 6 -3.42 6.08 -10.88
N GLY A 7 -3.51 7.42 -10.91
CA GLY A 7 -2.48 8.28 -10.35
C GLY A 7 -2.49 8.25 -8.82
N TYR A 8 -1.32 8.09 -8.22
CA TYR A 8 -1.10 8.06 -6.79
C TYR A 8 -1.03 9.47 -6.19
N ARG A 9 -1.72 9.67 -5.07
CA ARG A 9 -1.74 10.95 -4.34
C ARG A 9 -0.36 11.37 -3.81
N ASN A 10 0.54 10.41 -3.63
CA ASN A 10 1.92 10.57 -3.18
C ASN A 10 2.95 10.62 -4.33
N ILE A 11 2.59 10.32 -5.58
CA ILE A 11 3.52 10.36 -6.74
C ILE A 11 3.06 11.39 -7.78
N GLU A 12 2.09 11.05 -8.65
CA GLU A 12 1.71 11.87 -9.80
C GLU A 12 1.18 13.24 -9.37
N ALA A 13 0.46 13.31 -8.25
CA ALA A 13 0.01 14.59 -7.70
C ALA A 13 1.17 15.48 -7.22
N GLN A 14 2.27 14.90 -6.74
CA GLN A 14 3.47 15.66 -6.35
C GLN A 14 4.29 16.04 -7.58
N GLU A 15 4.42 15.14 -8.55
CA GLU A 15 5.09 15.40 -9.82
C GLU A 15 4.47 16.61 -10.53
N LEU A 16 3.13 16.64 -10.63
CA LEU A 16 2.42 17.78 -11.23
C LEU A 16 2.67 19.09 -10.48
N LYS A 17 2.72 19.07 -9.14
CA LYS A 17 3.07 20.25 -8.33
C LYS A 17 4.49 20.74 -8.60
N LEU A 18 5.46 19.82 -8.70
CA LEU A 18 6.85 20.16 -9.04
C LEU A 18 6.97 20.74 -10.45
N GLN A 19 6.08 20.37 -11.37
CA GLN A 19 5.95 20.97 -12.69
C GLN A 19 5.14 22.29 -12.70
N GLY A 20 4.82 22.86 -11.53
CA GLY A 20 4.11 24.13 -11.38
C GLY A 20 2.61 24.03 -11.69
N LYS A 21 2.02 22.83 -11.64
CA LYS A 21 0.58 22.61 -11.81
C LYS A 21 -0.11 22.52 -10.46
N THR A 22 -1.43 22.72 -10.47
CA THR A 22 -2.28 22.58 -9.28
C THR A 22 -3.26 21.45 -9.50
N PRO A 23 -2.84 20.17 -9.32
CA PRO A 23 -3.73 19.04 -9.55
C PRO A 23 -4.89 19.04 -8.56
N VAL A 24 -6.09 18.74 -9.05
CA VAL A 24 -7.25 18.42 -8.21
C VAL A 24 -7.27 16.92 -8.00
N VAL A 25 -7.11 16.48 -6.74
CA VAL A 25 -7.15 15.05 -6.39
C VAL A 25 -8.54 14.74 -5.84
N MET A 26 -9.22 13.79 -6.48
CA MET A 26 -10.48 13.24 -6.01
C MET A 26 -10.19 11.87 -5.40
N ASN A 27 -10.13 11.78 -4.07
CA ASN A 27 -9.87 10.50 -3.40
C ASN A 27 -11.10 9.61 -3.57
N VAL A 28 -10.92 8.36 -4.00
CA VAL A 28 -12.02 7.43 -4.29
C VAL A 28 -12.88 7.15 -3.06
N GLU A 29 -12.29 7.27 -1.87
CA GLU A 29 -12.92 7.12 -0.56
C GLU A 29 -13.99 8.20 -0.32
N ASP A 30 -13.78 9.42 -0.82
CA ASP A 30 -14.75 10.51 -0.74
C ASP A 30 -15.97 10.26 -1.66
N TYR A 31 -15.86 9.29 -2.58
CA TYR A 31 -16.89 8.93 -3.56
C TYR A 31 -17.41 7.50 -3.39
N GLY A 32 -17.27 6.94 -2.18
CA GLY A 32 -17.96 5.72 -1.77
C GLY A 32 -17.17 4.42 -1.96
N VAL A 33 -15.90 4.48 -2.37
CA VAL A 33 -15.01 3.31 -2.32
C VAL A 33 -14.58 3.08 -0.87
N PRO A 34 -14.87 1.93 -0.25
CA PRO A 34 -14.45 1.67 1.12
C PRO A 34 -12.93 1.54 1.22
N ALA A 35 -12.38 1.72 2.41
CA ALA A 35 -10.94 1.56 2.65
C ALA A 35 -10.45 0.18 2.18
N TYR A 36 -9.29 0.16 1.51
CA TYR A 36 -8.66 -1.05 1.00
C TYR A 36 -7.14 -0.91 1.06
N ASP A 37 -6.43 -2.04 0.99
CA ASP A 37 -4.97 -2.04 0.91
C ASP A 37 -4.55 -1.86 -0.55
N GLU A 38 -3.95 -0.73 -0.87
CA GLU A 38 -3.47 -0.41 -2.23
C GLU A 38 -2.34 -1.35 -2.68
N LEU A 39 -1.47 -1.78 -1.75
CA LEU A 39 -0.42 -2.76 -1.99
C LEU A 39 -0.46 -3.85 -0.93
N VAL A 40 -0.32 -5.11 -1.38
CA VAL A 40 -0.34 -6.31 -0.53
C VAL A 40 0.81 -7.25 -0.91
N ILE A 41 1.25 -8.07 0.05
CA ILE A 41 2.19 -9.16 -0.22
C ILE A 41 1.40 -10.41 -0.60
N VAL A 42 1.75 -11.01 -1.73
CA VAL A 42 1.12 -12.24 -2.22
C VAL A 42 2.14 -13.36 -2.23
N ALA A 43 1.74 -14.53 -1.74
CA ALA A 43 2.53 -15.77 -1.80
C ALA A 43 1.71 -16.89 -2.45
N HIS A 44 2.39 -17.87 -3.03
CA HIS A 44 1.71 -19.07 -3.54
C HIS A 44 1.07 -19.84 -2.39
N ARG A 45 -0.16 -20.34 -2.58
CA ARG A 45 -0.93 -21.01 -1.52
C ARG A 45 -0.20 -22.20 -0.90
N ASP A 46 0.58 -22.93 -1.68
CA ASP A 46 1.30 -24.12 -1.22
C ASP A 46 2.52 -23.76 -0.35
N ALA A 47 2.94 -22.49 -0.36
CA ALA A 47 4.09 -21.99 0.39
C ALA A 47 3.72 -21.47 1.80
N ILE A 48 2.44 -21.44 2.17
CA ILE A 48 1.98 -20.82 3.44
C ILE A 48 2.58 -21.49 4.69
N HIS A 49 2.96 -22.76 4.59
CA HIS A 49 3.57 -23.52 5.67
C HIS A 49 5.10 -23.36 5.75
N GLU A 50 5.71 -22.72 4.76
CA GLU A 50 7.15 -22.55 4.74
C GLU A 50 7.60 -21.54 5.80
N ALA A 51 8.55 -21.96 6.64
CA ALA A 51 9.09 -21.12 7.70
C ALA A 51 9.68 -19.78 7.20
N LYS A 52 10.10 -19.71 5.93
CA LYS A 52 10.63 -18.49 5.31
C LYS A 52 9.58 -17.37 5.23
N ILE A 53 8.30 -17.70 5.08
CA ILE A 53 7.22 -16.70 4.98
C ILE A 53 7.04 -15.99 6.32
N ARG A 54 6.98 -16.75 7.43
CA ARG A 54 6.88 -16.17 8.77
C ARG A 54 8.10 -15.30 9.10
N LYS A 55 9.30 -15.79 8.80
CA LYS A 55 10.55 -15.03 8.98
C LYS A 55 10.55 -13.72 8.18
N PHE A 56 10.06 -13.76 6.94
CA PHE A 56 9.92 -12.57 6.10
C PHE A 56 8.94 -11.56 6.71
N LEU A 57 7.76 -11.99 7.16
CA LEU A 57 6.78 -11.10 7.79
C LEU A 57 7.32 -10.46 9.08
N THR A 58 8.03 -11.22 9.92
CA THR A 58 8.71 -10.67 11.11
C THR A 58 9.74 -9.61 10.74
N ALA A 59 10.56 -9.86 9.71
CA ALA A 59 11.54 -8.89 9.23
C ALA A 59 10.88 -7.64 8.62
N LEU A 60 9.79 -7.82 7.87
CA LEU A 60 9.01 -6.74 7.31
C LEU A 60 8.41 -5.85 8.40
N GLN A 61 7.81 -6.45 9.44
CA GLN A 61 7.26 -5.71 10.57
C GLN A 61 8.33 -4.90 11.32
N ALA A 62 9.50 -5.49 11.56
CA ALA A 62 10.63 -4.77 12.13
C ALA A 62 11.09 -3.62 11.23
N GLY A 63 11.19 -3.85 9.92
CA GLY A 63 11.57 -2.85 8.92
C GLY A 63 10.59 -1.68 8.84
N VAL A 64 9.28 -1.95 8.83
CA VAL A 64 8.22 -0.93 8.83
C VAL A 64 8.24 -0.15 10.14
N GLY A 65 8.41 -0.82 11.28
CA GLY A 65 8.55 -0.16 12.58
C GLY A 65 9.73 0.83 12.59
N TYR A 66 10.89 0.40 12.09
CA TYR A 66 12.07 1.27 11.97
C TYR A 66 11.83 2.43 10.99
N LEU A 67 11.28 2.14 9.80
CA LEU A 67 10.96 3.14 8.78
C LEU A 67 10.06 4.25 9.34
N ARG A 68 9.01 3.88 10.07
CA ARG A 68 8.07 4.83 10.68
C ARG A 68 8.70 5.63 11.82
N ALA A 69 9.59 5.03 12.61
CA ALA A 69 10.30 5.71 13.69
C ALA A 69 11.42 6.65 13.18
N HIS A 70 11.97 6.37 12.00
CA HIS A 70 13.13 7.07 11.45
C HIS A 70 12.99 7.40 9.95
N PRO A 71 11.90 8.09 9.52
CA PRO A 71 11.57 8.26 8.11
C PRO A 71 12.69 8.90 7.28
N GLN A 72 13.31 9.96 7.81
CA GLN A 72 14.39 10.68 7.14
C GLN A 72 15.68 9.84 7.04
N LYS A 73 16.05 9.11 8.10
CA LYS A 73 17.25 8.25 8.08
C LYS A 73 17.06 7.08 7.12
N SER A 74 15.86 6.49 7.08
CA SER A 74 15.53 5.44 6.13
C SER A 74 15.55 5.93 4.69
N TRP A 75 15.07 7.15 4.42
CA TRP A 75 15.22 7.80 3.13
C TRP A 75 16.70 7.98 2.75
N GLU A 76 17.52 8.52 3.64
CA GLU A 76 18.94 8.76 3.38
C GLU A 76 19.69 7.47 3.06
N ALA A 77 19.42 6.39 3.80
CA ALA A 77 19.97 5.08 3.53
C ALA A 77 19.52 4.54 2.16
N PHE A 78 18.22 4.65 1.85
CA PHE A 78 17.66 4.22 0.56
C PHE A 78 18.27 5.01 -0.60
N ALA A 79 18.30 6.33 -0.52
CA ALA A 79 18.84 7.21 -1.55
C ALA A 79 20.36 7.10 -1.74
N ALA A 80 21.09 6.68 -0.70
CA ALA A 80 22.51 6.35 -0.82
C ALA A 80 22.73 5.02 -1.55
N ALA A 81 21.87 4.02 -1.32
CA ALA A 81 21.90 2.73 -2.01
C ALA A 81 21.37 2.80 -3.45
N HIS A 82 20.46 3.75 -3.72
CA HIS A 82 19.81 3.97 -5.02
C HIS A 82 19.95 5.43 -5.46
N PRO A 83 21.16 5.88 -5.86
CA PRO A 83 21.40 7.28 -6.24
C PRO A 83 20.52 7.78 -7.38
N GLU A 84 20.11 6.90 -8.29
CA GLU A 84 19.19 7.17 -9.40
C GLU A 84 17.79 7.55 -8.93
N LEU A 85 17.40 7.12 -7.73
CA LEU A 85 16.12 7.44 -7.11
C LEU A 85 16.21 8.63 -6.15
N ARG A 86 17.39 9.24 -5.97
CA ARG A 86 17.59 10.41 -5.12
C ARG A 86 17.12 11.70 -5.82
N THR A 87 15.82 11.82 -5.98
CA THR A 87 15.17 13.00 -6.56
C THR A 87 14.30 13.71 -5.53
N GLU A 88 14.01 14.99 -5.78
CA GLU A 88 13.07 15.76 -4.94
C GLU A 88 11.69 15.10 -4.90
N LEU A 89 11.20 14.61 -6.05
CA LEU A 89 9.93 13.89 -6.14
C LEU A 89 9.92 12.67 -5.22
N ASN A 90 10.93 11.81 -5.31
CA ASN A 90 10.99 10.59 -4.51
C ASN A 90 11.16 10.88 -3.03
N HIS A 91 11.88 11.94 -2.65
CA HIS A 91 11.99 12.34 -1.24
C HIS A 91 10.63 12.77 -0.68
N GLN A 92 9.91 13.62 -1.40
CA GLN A 92 8.57 14.07 -1.00
C GLN A 92 7.58 12.90 -0.96
N ALA A 93 7.59 12.06 -1.99
CA ALA A 93 6.77 10.86 -2.07
C ALA A 93 7.04 9.91 -0.91
N TRP A 94 8.32 9.67 -0.58
CA TRP A 94 8.71 8.81 0.53
C TRP A 94 8.09 9.27 1.83
N LEU A 95 8.27 10.55 2.18
CA LEU A 95 7.73 11.12 3.42
C LEU A 95 6.20 11.11 3.46
N GLN A 96 5.52 11.24 2.32
CA GLN A 96 4.06 11.12 2.22
C GLN A 96 3.57 9.67 2.29
N THR A 97 4.42 8.70 1.93
CA THR A 97 4.07 7.28 1.95
C THR A 97 4.23 6.67 3.33
N VAL A 98 5.24 7.10 4.12
CA VAL A 98 5.52 6.51 5.45
C VAL A 98 4.28 6.44 6.36
N PRO A 99 3.43 7.48 6.48
CA PRO A 99 2.23 7.42 7.31
C PRO A 99 1.18 6.40 6.83
N LEU A 100 1.24 5.99 5.55
CA LEU A 100 0.29 5.07 4.93
C LEU A 100 0.68 3.59 5.08
N PHE A 101 1.91 3.30 5.53
CA PHE A 101 2.30 1.92 5.86
C PHE A 101 1.45 1.37 7.00
N ALA A 102 1.01 0.12 6.87
CA ALA A 102 0.29 -0.59 7.91
C ALA A 102 1.07 -0.56 9.24
N THR A 103 0.37 -0.32 10.36
CA THR A 103 0.98 -0.35 11.69
C THR A 103 1.43 -1.75 12.06
N ASP A 104 0.67 -2.77 11.64
CA ASP A 104 1.03 -4.17 11.74
C ASP A 104 0.93 -4.82 10.34
N PRO A 105 2.04 -4.85 9.57
CA PRO A 105 2.02 -5.39 8.21
C PRO A 105 1.92 -6.93 8.16
N ALA A 106 1.97 -7.63 9.29
CA ALA A 106 1.77 -9.08 9.36
C ALA A 106 0.33 -9.47 9.74
N ALA A 107 -0.44 -8.55 10.33
CA ALA A 107 -1.83 -8.75 10.69
C ALA A 107 -2.77 -8.62 9.49
N LEU A 108 -3.86 -9.39 9.51
CA LEU A 108 -4.91 -9.32 8.50
C LEU A 108 -6.16 -8.63 9.06
N ASP A 109 -6.50 -7.46 8.51
CA ASP A 109 -7.77 -6.79 8.79
C ASP A 109 -8.92 -7.48 8.02
N LYS A 110 -9.45 -8.56 8.60
CA LYS A 110 -10.48 -9.39 7.98
C LYS A 110 -11.73 -8.57 7.59
N ALA A 111 -12.16 -7.67 8.47
CA ALA A 111 -13.34 -6.84 8.25
C ALA A 111 -13.17 -5.93 7.03
N ARG A 112 -11.98 -5.37 6.82
CA ARG A 112 -11.68 -4.57 5.62
C ARG A 112 -11.81 -5.39 4.34
N TYR A 113 -11.26 -6.59 4.31
CA TYR A 113 -11.31 -7.46 3.12
C TYR A 113 -12.74 -7.92 2.81
N GLU A 114 -13.50 -8.31 3.83
CA GLU A 114 -14.91 -8.70 3.71
C GLU A 114 -15.77 -7.52 3.23
N THR A 115 -15.57 -6.33 3.81
CA THR A 115 -16.29 -5.11 3.39
C THR A 115 -15.98 -4.74 1.95
N TYR A 116 -14.71 -4.83 1.54
CA TYR A 116 -14.30 -4.49 0.19
C TYR A 116 -14.83 -5.49 -0.85
N GLU A 117 -14.76 -6.81 -0.60
CA GLU A 117 -15.34 -7.80 -1.51
C GLU A 117 -16.87 -7.64 -1.63
N GLN A 118 -17.55 -7.35 -0.51
CA GLN A 118 -18.99 -7.06 -0.54
C GLN A 118 -19.31 -5.82 -1.38
N PHE A 119 -18.51 -4.76 -1.29
CA PHE A 119 -18.63 -3.59 -2.16
C PHE A 119 -18.44 -3.96 -3.63
N LEU A 120 -17.41 -4.75 -3.97
CA LEU A 120 -17.18 -5.22 -5.34
C LEU A 120 -18.36 -6.06 -5.86
N TYR A 121 -18.94 -6.92 -5.01
CA TYR A 121 -20.10 -7.73 -5.37
C TYR A 121 -21.35 -6.89 -5.61
N ASN A 122 -21.65 -5.95 -4.71
CA ASN A 122 -22.79 -5.04 -4.83
C ASN A 122 -22.72 -4.19 -6.12
N ASN A 123 -21.50 -3.84 -6.53
CA ASN A 123 -21.23 -3.09 -7.76
C ASN A 123 -20.98 -3.98 -8.99
N LYS A 124 -21.23 -5.30 -8.89
CA LYS A 124 -21.14 -6.28 -10.00
C LYS A 124 -19.75 -6.41 -10.63
N LEU A 125 -18.69 -6.05 -9.88
CA LEU A 125 -17.29 -6.24 -10.29
C LEU A 125 -16.83 -7.68 -10.06
N VAL A 126 -17.44 -8.39 -9.10
CA VAL A 126 -17.27 -9.82 -8.87
C VAL A 126 -18.62 -10.54 -8.90
N LYS A 127 -18.62 -11.82 -9.28
CA LYS A 127 -19.85 -12.62 -9.46
C LYS A 127 -20.38 -13.26 -8.17
N LYS A 128 -19.54 -13.37 -7.15
CA LYS A 128 -19.85 -13.97 -5.85
C LYS A 128 -18.89 -13.42 -4.80
N VAL A 129 -19.32 -13.46 -3.54
CA VAL A 129 -18.46 -13.27 -2.37
C VAL A 129 -17.75 -14.60 -2.08
N THR A 130 -16.46 -14.54 -1.80
CA THR A 130 -15.58 -15.68 -1.60
C THR A 130 -15.21 -15.76 -0.13
N PRO A 131 -15.23 -16.94 0.51
CA PRO A 131 -14.70 -17.07 1.86
C PRO A 131 -13.28 -16.51 1.94
N LEU A 132 -13.05 -15.58 2.88
CA LEU A 132 -11.77 -14.86 3.01
C LEU A 132 -10.57 -15.82 3.07
N THR A 133 -10.74 -16.94 3.76
CA THR A 133 -9.72 -17.99 3.91
C THR A 133 -9.27 -18.64 2.60
N ASN A 134 -9.96 -18.41 1.49
CA ASN A 134 -9.54 -18.90 0.17
C ASN A 134 -8.43 -18.06 -0.46
N TYR A 135 -8.23 -16.81 -0.01
CA TYR A 135 -7.29 -15.89 -0.65
C TYR A 135 -6.48 -15.01 0.31
N ALA A 136 -6.87 -14.90 1.58
CA ALA A 136 -6.08 -14.21 2.60
C ALA A 136 -6.07 -15.01 3.91
N VAL A 137 -4.90 -15.11 4.54
CA VAL A 137 -4.70 -15.78 5.82
C VAL A 137 -3.78 -14.94 6.70
N GLU A 138 -4.04 -14.97 8.00
CA GLU A 138 -3.11 -14.44 9.00
C GLU A 138 -2.15 -15.56 9.43
N LEU A 139 -0.87 -15.24 9.48
CA LEU A 139 0.18 -16.18 9.84
C LEU A 139 0.76 -15.81 11.22
N HIS A 140 0.37 -16.54 12.27
CA HIS A 140 0.89 -16.39 13.65
C HIS A 140 2.35 -16.82 13.84
#